data_AF-A0A2H8TGJ6-F1
#
_entry.id   AF-A0A2H8TGJ6-F1
#
_cell.length_a   1.000
_cell.length_b   1.000
_cell.length_c   1.000
_cell.angle_alpha   90.00
_cell.angle_beta   90.00
_cell.angle_gamma   90.00
#
_symmetry.space_group_name_H-M   'P 1'
#
loop_
_entity.id
_entity.type
_entity.pdbx_description
1 polymer ?
#
loop_
_entity_poly.entity_id
_entity_poly.type
_entity_poly.pdbx_seq_one_letter_code
_entity_poly.pdbx_strand_id
1 'polypeptide(L)'
;MDFERVFLKAYNILKWDEFTVLNNDRASINEKITNKVITKHELLSQFKVELSLLNACKHKIKDELEQNLDVIDTQVLVLLSKRVIDLFDHMHVLFSIDEELLSYYINFCQDNVSYIHVDQLDILLDAVLCTVNNQKIWIQLLKLHLEINNYDKLMNVFQEGVRSLKTNSLPLWRIIIRYMRNRRPDMIQTLLEEGSNISYENISLEIRPKYLKWCIEYKDLDAARKLFNELKELKPPCCKLYLVMISVELEILDCDLGTVRKLYDEACILFGRNNIGVWLDYIRFEQTDGSLKLVESIYSKGLWKLEQNLRNTFIEEYNNIKREFKEKLGNEIIVIDD
;
A
#
# COMPACT_ATOMS: atom_id res chain seq x y z
N MET A 1 -0.07 -29.07 29.14
CA MET A 1 -1.38 -29.76 29.31
C MET A 1 -2.00 -29.47 30.66
N ASP A 2 -1.25 -29.53 31.77
CA ASP A 2 -1.84 -29.34 33.09
C ASP A 2 -2.37 -27.92 33.33
N PHE A 3 -1.66 -26.89 32.84
CA PHE A 3 -2.07 -25.49 33.01
C PHE A 3 -3.32 -25.10 32.20
N GLU A 4 -3.47 -25.56 30.94
CA GLU A 4 -4.67 -25.30 30.12
C GLU A 4 -5.92 -25.80 30.84
N ARG A 5 -5.84 -27.04 31.34
CA ARG A 5 -6.94 -27.65 32.10
C ARG A 5 -7.28 -26.84 33.35
N VAL A 6 -6.26 -26.41 34.10
CA VAL A 6 -6.44 -25.60 35.31
C VAL A 6 -7.10 -24.27 34.97
N PHE A 7 -6.65 -23.61 33.90
CA PHE A 7 -7.23 -22.35 33.43
C PHE A 7 -8.70 -22.49 33.03
N LEU A 8 -9.01 -23.44 32.13
CA LEU A 8 -10.36 -23.63 31.61
C LEU A 8 -11.37 -23.94 32.72
N LYS A 9 -10.94 -24.72 33.72
CA LYS A 9 -11.76 -25.04 34.89
C LYS A 9 -11.92 -23.83 35.82
N ALA A 10 -10.84 -23.12 36.12
CA ALA A 10 -10.86 -21.97 37.04
C ALA A 10 -11.83 -20.89 36.56
N TYR A 11 -11.89 -20.67 35.25
CA TYR A 11 -12.75 -19.67 34.65
C TYR A 11 -14.09 -20.19 34.13
N ASN A 12 -14.46 -21.44 34.46
CA ASN A 12 -15.70 -22.10 34.04
C ASN A 12 -15.95 -22.07 32.51
N ILE A 13 -14.87 -22.13 31.72
CA ILE A 13 -14.96 -22.15 30.25
C ILE A 13 -15.34 -23.54 29.76
N LEU A 14 -14.82 -24.59 30.42
CA LEU A 14 -15.08 -25.97 30.05
C LEU A 14 -15.06 -26.87 31.29
N LYS A 15 -15.99 -27.83 31.36
CA LYS A 15 -16.02 -28.84 32.43
C LYS A 15 -14.99 -29.94 32.19
N TRP A 16 -14.76 -30.76 33.20
CA TRP A 16 -13.71 -31.78 33.18
C TRP A 16 -14.01 -32.95 32.23
N ASP A 17 -15.26 -33.38 32.19
CA ASP A 17 -15.78 -34.36 31.25
C ASP A 17 -15.68 -33.84 29.80
N GLU A 18 -16.11 -32.60 29.56
CA GLU A 18 -16.01 -31.94 28.26
C GLU A 18 -14.55 -31.78 27.79
N PHE A 19 -13.62 -31.38 28.67
CA PHE A 19 -12.19 -31.30 28.35
C PHE A 19 -11.57 -32.67 28.02
N THR A 20 -12.03 -33.72 28.69
CA THR A 20 -11.57 -35.09 28.43
C THR A 20 -12.01 -35.55 27.04
N VAL A 21 -13.28 -35.28 26.68
CA VAL A 21 -13.80 -35.55 25.33
C VAL A 21 -13.00 -34.79 24.27
N LEU A 22 -12.78 -33.49 24.47
CA LEU A 22 -11.99 -32.67 23.53
C LEU A 22 -10.57 -33.21 23.31
N ASN A 23 -9.89 -33.69 24.36
CA ASN A 23 -8.55 -34.27 24.19
C ASN A 23 -8.57 -35.63 23.49
N ASN A 24 -9.60 -36.44 23.69
CA ASN A 24 -9.76 -37.68 22.95
C ASN A 24 -10.02 -37.39 21.46
N ASP A 25 -10.82 -36.37 21.15
CA ASP A 25 -11.07 -35.93 19.78
C ASP A 25 -9.78 -35.40 19.13
N ARG A 26 -9.01 -34.55 19.84
CA ARG A 26 -7.69 -34.08 19.39
C ARG A 26 -6.75 -35.25 19.07
N ALA A 27 -6.69 -36.26 19.94
CA ALA A 27 -5.84 -37.44 19.75
C ALA A 27 -6.27 -38.24 18.51
N SER A 28 -7.58 -38.46 18.33
CA SER A 28 -8.16 -39.13 17.16
C SER A 28 -7.85 -38.38 15.86
N ILE A 29 -7.98 -37.05 15.85
CA ILE A 29 -7.62 -36.21 14.70
C ILE A 29 -6.13 -36.34 14.37
N ASN A 30 -5.24 -36.27 15.37
CA ASN A 30 -3.80 -36.41 15.16
C ASN A 30 -3.40 -37.78 14.59
N GLU A 31 -4.05 -38.85 15.05
CA GLU A 31 -3.86 -40.20 14.50
C GLU A 31 -4.30 -40.26 13.03
N LYS A 32 -5.48 -39.71 12.70
CA LYS A 32 -5.98 -39.66 11.33
C LYS A 32 -5.11 -38.82 10.39
N ILE A 33 -4.54 -37.71 10.88
CA ILE A 33 -3.56 -36.89 10.15
C ILE A 33 -2.31 -37.70 9.85
N THR A 34 -1.75 -38.36 10.87
CA THR A 34 -0.54 -39.19 10.75
C THR A 34 -0.73 -40.31 9.73
N ASN A 35 -1.90 -40.95 9.76
CA ASN A 35 -2.26 -42.03 8.84
C ASN A 35 -2.75 -41.55 7.47
N LYS A 36 -2.84 -40.22 7.25
CA LYS A 36 -3.36 -39.59 6.01
C LYS A 36 -4.76 -40.06 5.60
N VAL A 37 -5.60 -40.40 6.57
CA VAL A 37 -7.01 -40.81 6.37
C VAL A 37 -8.00 -39.73 6.79
N ILE A 38 -7.51 -38.62 7.33
CA ILE A 38 -8.30 -37.46 7.74
C ILE A 38 -9.01 -36.82 6.53
N THR A 39 -10.22 -36.32 6.73
CA THR A 39 -10.94 -35.52 5.73
C THR A 39 -10.82 -34.01 5.97
N LYS A 40 -10.96 -33.20 4.92
CA LYS A 40 -11.00 -31.72 5.03
C LYS A 40 -12.09 -31.26 6.00
N HIS A 41 -13.25 -31.93 6.01
CA HIS A 41 -14.36 -31.60 6.91
C HIS A 41 -14.00 -31.83 8.38
N GLU A 42 -13.35 -32.95 8.71
CA GLU A 42 -12.93 -33.24 10.09
C GLU A 42 -11.90 -32.21 10.59
N LEU A 43 -10.90 -31.85 9.77
CA LEU A 43 -9.95 -30.79 10.14
C LEU A 43 -10.64 -29.43 10.34
N LEU A 44 -11.53 -29.05 9.43
CA LEU A 44 -12.28 -27.79 9.55
C LEU A 44 -13.17 -27.79 10.80
N SER A 45 -13.76 -28.93 11.16
CA SER A 45 -14.54 -29.07 12.38
C SER A 45 -13.66 -28.85 13.61
N GLN A 46 -12.51 -29.52 13.68
CA GLN A 46 -11.57 -29.35 14.80
C GLN A 46 -11.04 -27.91 14.87
N PHE A 47 -10.69 -27.32 13.73
CA PHE A 47 -10.25 -25.93 13.64
C PHE A 47 -11.28 -24.96 14.24
N LYS A 48 -12.57 -25.12 13.93
CA LYS A 48 -13.65 -24.30 14.49
C LYS A 48 -13.80 -24.49 16.00
N VAL A 49 -13.61 -25.71 16.50
CA VAL A 49 -13.66 -25.99 17.96
C VAL A 49 -12.51 -25.29 18.69
N GLU A 50 -11.26 -25.44 18.21
CA GLU A 50 -10.11 -24.76 18.82
C GLU A 50 -10.24 -23.25 18.79
N LEU A 51 -10.74 -22.71 17.69
CA LEU A 51 -10.95 -21.28 17.53
C LEU A 51 -12.05 -20.74 18.45
N SER A 52 -13.13 -21.48 18.62
CA SER A 52 -14.20 -21.13 19.56
C SER A 52 -13.69 -21.13 21.00
N LEU A 53 -12.86 -22.12 21.35
CA LEU A 53 -12.23 -22.20 22.66
C LEU A 53 -11.27 -21.04 22.92
N LEU A 54 -10.44 -20.67 21.93
CA LEU A 54 -9.57 -19.50 22.00
C LEU A 54 -10.39 -18.23 22.24
N ASN A 55 -11.43 -18.01 21.46
CA ASN A 55 -12.28 -16.82 21.57
C ASN A 55 -12.97 -16.75 22.94
N ALA A 56 -13.44 -17.88 23.47
CA ALA A 56 -14.00 -17.95 24.82
C ALA A 56 -12.95 -17.57 25.89
N CYS A 57 -11.72 -18.06 25.76
CA CYS A 57 -10.61 -17.68 26.65
C CYS A 57 -10.29 -16.17 26.55
N LYS A 58 -10.22 -15.60 25.34
CA LYS A 58 -9.97 -14.16 25.14
C LYS A 58 -11.05 -13.31 25.81
N HIS A 59 -12.32 -13.67 25.59
CA HIS A 59 -13.44 -12.95 26.18
C HIS A 59 -13.37 -12.99 27.70
N LYS A 60 -13.11 -14.18 28.26
CA LYS A 60 -13.07 -14.36 29.70
C LYS A 60 -11.89 -13.62 30.35
N ILE A 61 -10.72 -13.63 29.73
CA ILE A 61 -9.56 -12.84 30.19
C ILE A 61 -9.90 -11.35 30.18
N LYS A 62 -10.55 -10.86 29.12
CA LYS A 62 -10.97 -9.46 29.02
C LYS A 62 -11.96 -9.08 30.13
N ASP A 63 -13.01 -9.89 30.32
CA ASP A 63 -14.04 -9.63 31.34
C ASP A 63 -13.42 -9.59 32.75
N GLU A 64 -12.46 -10.46 33.03
CA GLU A 64 -11.77 -10.52 34.32
C GLU A 64 -10.81 -9.35 34.52
N LEU A 65 -10.12 -8.87 33.48
CA LEU A 65 -9.29 -7.65 33.54
C LEU A 65 -10.12 -6.37 33.76
N GLU A 66 -11.37 -6.35 33.29
CA GLU A 66 -12.29 -5.22 33.53
C GLU A 66 -12.84 -5.21 34.97
N GLN A 67 -12.93 -6.39 35.60
CA GLN A 67 -13.50 -6.56 36.94
C GLN A 67 -12.43 -6.59 38.04
N ASN A 68 -11.24 -7.10 37.74
CA ASN A 68 -10.13 -7.33 38.66
C ASN A 68 -8.85 -6.68 38.12
N LEU A 69 -8.10 -5.98 38.97
CA LEU A 69 -6.83 -5.32 38.59
C LEU A 69 -5.63 -6.28 38.54
N ASP A 70 -5.86 -7.59 38.64
CA ASP A 70 -4.79 -8.60 38.67
C ASP A 70 -4.34 -9.02 37.27
N VAL A 71 -3.04 -9.34 37.16
CA VAL A 71 -2.44 -9.85 35.92
C VAL A 71 -2.94 -11.28 35.67
N ILE A 72 -3.60 -11.49 34.54
CA ILE A 72 -4.08 -12.81 34.11
C ILE A 72 -3.04 -13.45 33.18
N ASP A 73 -2.69 -14.70 33.46
CA ASP A 73 -1.79 -15.47 32.60
C ASP A 73 -2.44 -15.75 31.23
N THR A 74 -1.79 -15.27 30.16
CA THR A 74 -2.25 -15.42 28.78
C THR A 74 -1.61 -16.60 28.04
N GLN A 75 -0.83 -17.45 28.71
CA GLN A 75 -0.21 -18.64 28.11
C GLN A 75 -1.21 -19.58 27.44
N VAL A 76 -2.45 -19.65 27.94
CA VAL A 76 -3.53 -20.42 27.30
C VAL A 76 -3.84 -19.93 25.88
N LEU A 77 -3.75 -18.62 25.64
CA LEU A 77 -3.98 -18.02 24.33
C LEU A 77 -2.86 -18.40 23.36
N VAL A 78 -1.60 -18.36 23.80
CA VAL A 78 -0.44 -18.82 23.01
C VAL A 78 -0.59 -20.29 22.61
N LEU A 79 -0.98 -21.14 23.56
CA LEU A 79 -1.20 -22.57 23.30
C LEU A 79 -2.31 -22.79 22.27
N LEU A 80 -3.46 -22.14 22.44
CA LEU A 80 -4.61 -22.33 21.56
C LEU A 80 -4.36 -21.72 20.17
N SER A 81 -3.72 -20.55 20.09
CA SER A 81 -3.26 -19.97 18.82
C SER A 81 -2.35 -20.92 18.07
N LYS A 82 -1.38 -21.54 18.75
CA LYS A 82 -0.52 -22.56 18.13
C LYS A 82 -1.32 -23.74 17.56
N ARG A 83 -2.30 -24.27 18.30
CA ARG A 83 -3.12 -25.38 17.79
C ARG A 83 -3.94 -25.01 16.56
N VAL A 84 -4.52 -23.80 16.54
CA VAL A 84 -5.26 -23.31 15.37
C VAL A 84 -4.32 -23.18 14.16
N ILE A 85 -3.07 -22.75 14.38
CA ILE A 85 -2.04 -22.70 13.34
C ILE A 85 -1.69 -24.10 12.85
N ASP A 86 -1.31 -25.01 13.74
CA ASP A 86 -0.93 -26.39 13.37
C ASP A 86 -2.05 -27.08 12.56
N LEU A 87 -3.33 -26.83 12.90
CA LEU A 87 -4.47 -27.34 12.13
C LEU A 87 -4.58 -26.72 10.74
N PHE A 88 -4.33 -25.43 10.60
CA PHE A 88 -4.29 -24.78 9.29
C PHE A 88 -3.13 -25.32 8.43
N ASP A 89 -1.97 -25.53 9.03
CA ASP A 89 -0.79 -26.08 8.36
C ASP A 89 -1.11 -27.46 7.79
N HIS A 90 -1.71 -28.33 8.61
CA HIS A 90 -2.18 -29.64 8.17
C HIS A 90 -3.24 -29.53 7.06
N MET A 91 -4.17 -28.57 7.16
CA MET A 91 -5.15 -28.35 6.10
C MET A 91 -4.49 -27.95 4.79
N HIS A 92 -3.51 -27.03 4.80
CA HIS A 92 -2.81 -26.58 3.61
C HIS A 92 -1.96 -27.69 2.98
N VAL A 93 -1.26 -28.49 3.80
CA VAL A 93 -0.43 -29.60 3.32
C VAL A 93 -1.27 -30.71 2.68
N LEU A 94 -2.46 -30.99 3.22
CA LEU A 94 -3.28 -32.13 2.79
C LEU A 94 -4.34 -31.76 1.75
N PHE A 95 -4.76 -30.49 1.68
CA PHE A 95 -5.90 -30.06 0.88
C PHE A 95 -5.69 -28.69 0.23
N SER A 96 -6.42 -28.42 -0.85
CA SER A 96 -6.51 -27.07 -1.39
C SER A 96 -7.30 -26.15 -0.44
N ILE A 97 -6.74 -24.97 -0.20
CA ILE A 97 -7.35 -23.90 0.59
C ILE A 97 -7.95 -22.89 -0.39
N ASP A 98 -9.22 -22.56 -0.17
CA ASP A 98 -9.91 -21.52 -0.92
C ASP A 98 -9.61 -20.12 -0.35
N GLU A 99 -9.90 -19.10 -1.14
CA GLU A 99 -9.64 -17.70 -0.80
C GLU A 99 -10.37 -17.23 0.46
N GLU A 100 -11.57 -17.77 0.72
CA GLU A 100 -12.39 -17.38 1.87
C GLU A 100 -11.76 -17.89 3.17
N LEU A 101 -11.39 -19.17 3.21
CA LEU A 101 -10.70 -19.77 4.35
C LEU A 101 -9.34 -19.13 4.58
N LEU A 102 -8.58 -18.85 3.51
CA LEU A 102 -7.28 -18.18 3.62
C LEU A 102 -7.42 -16.75 4.16
N SER A 103 -8.35 -15.96 3.63
CA SER A 103 -8.65 -14.61 4.13
C SER A 103 -9.08 -14.65 5.60
N TYR A 104 -9.92 -15.61 5.97
CA TYR A 104 -10.36 -15.79 7.35
C TYR A 104 -9.17 -16.08 8.28
N TYR A 105 -8.29 -16.97 7.87
CA TYR A 105 -7.15 -17.39 8.66
C TYR A 105 -6.08 -16.29 8.78
N ILE A 106 -5.85 -15.48 7.74
CA ILE A 106 -4.96 -14.29 7.84
C ILE A 106 -5.53 -13.28 8.86
N ASN A 107 -6.85 -13.03 8.84
CA ASN A 107 -7.48 -12.15 9.82
C ASN A 107 -7.35 -12.70 11.25
N PHE A 108 -7.54 -14.02 11.41
CA PHE A 108 -7.28 -14.69 12.69
C PHE A 108 -5.84 -14.44 13.17
N CYS A 109 -4.84 -14.54 12.29
CA CYS A 109 -3.45 -14.29 12.66
C CYS A 109 -3.24 -12.82 13.07
N GLN A 110 -3.85 -11.86 12.38
CA GLN A 110 -3.81 -10.44 12.75
C GLN A 110 -4.42 -10.21 14.15
N ASP A 111 -5.61 -10.73 14.40
CA ASP A 111 -6.33 -10.55 15.68
C ASP A 111 -5.62 -11.19 16.89
N ASN A 112 -4.60 -12.02 16.64
CA ASN A 112 -3.88 -12.79 17.64
C ASN A 112 -2.35 -12.63 17.52
N VAL A 113 -1.87 -11.60 16.82
CA VAL A 113 -0.43 -11.41 16.54
C VAL A 113 0.44 -11.43 17.79
N SER A 114 -0.08 -10.95 18.93
CA SER A 114 0.62 -10.95 20.22
C SER A 114 0.87 -12.34 20.82
N TYR A 115 0.16 -13.36 20.33
CA TYR A 115 0.21 -14.73 20.84
C TYR A 115 0.82 -15.71 19.83
N ILE A 116 1.30 -15.20 18.69
CA ILE A 116 1.82 -16.01 17.59
C ILE A 116 3.30 -15.69 17.41
N HIS A 117 4.12 -16.74 17.38
CA HIS A 117 5.53 -16.59 17.03
C HIS A 117 5.66 -16.41 15.51
N VAL A 118 6.53 -15.50 15.10
CA VAL A 118 6.72 -15.12 13.69
C VAL A 118 7.04 -16.29 12.75
N ASP A 119 7.69 -17.35 13.23
CA ASP A 119 8.04 -18.55 12.45
C ASP A 119 6.84 -19.47 12.20
N GLN A 120 5.78 -19.34 12.98
CA GLN A 120 4.56 -20.13 12.76
C GLN A 120 3.75 -19.64 11.55
N LEU A 121 4.14 -18.50 10.95
CA LEU A 121 3.41 -17.88 9.85
C LEU A 121 4.07 -18.10 8.49
N ASP A 122 5.18 -18.85 8.43
CA ASP A 122 5.93 -19.05 7.18
C ASP A 122 5.09 -19.74 6.11
N ILE A 123 4.24 -20.68 6.51
CA ILE A 123 3.34 -21.43 5.62
C ILE A 123 2.21 -20.58 5.02
N LEU A 124 1.92 -19.40 5.59
CA LEU A 124 0.92 -18.49 5.00
C LEU A 124 1.35 -17.99 3.64
N LEU A 125 2.66 -17.71 3.46
CA LEU A 125 3.15 -17.25 2.17
C LEU A 125 2.99 -18.35 1.12
N ASP A 126 3.35 -19.59 1.46
CA ASP A 126 3.15 -20.76 0.60
C ASP A 126 1.67 -20.95 0.25
N ALA A 127 0.79 -20.83 1.25
CA ALA A 127 -0.66 -20.93 1.05
C ALA A 127 -1.19 -19.86 0.09
N VAL A 128 -0.76 -18.59 0.25
CA VAL A 128 -1.13 -17.50 -0.67
C VAL A 128 -0.60 -17.75 -2.08
N LEU A 129 0.65 -18.22 -2.22
CA LEU A 129 1.25 -18.55 -3.51
C LEU A 129 0.51 -19.69 -4.24
N CYS A 130 -0.11 -20.62 -3.51
CA CYS A 130 -0.93 -21.69 -4.10
C CYS A 130 -2.35 -21.26 -4.48
N THR A 131 -2.82 -20.08 -4.07
CA THR A 131 -4.15 -19.57 -4.45
C THR A 131 -4.13 -18.79 -5.76
N VAL A 132 -5.32 -18.58 -6.35
CA VAL A 132 -5.44 -17.66 -7.48
C VAL A 132 -4.99 -16.27 -7.04
N ASN A 133 -4.22 -15.58 -7.88
CA ASN A 133 -3.65 -14.27 -7.57
C ASN A 133 -4.73 -13.24 -7.22
N ASN A 134 -4.97 -13.07 -5.91
CA ASN A 134 -5.96 -12.16 -5.37
C ASN A 134 -5.28 -11.00 -4.62
N GLN A 135 -5.43 -9.79 -5.16
CA GLN A 135 -4.86 -8.56 -4.58
C GLN A 135 -5.27 -8.34 -3.12
N LYS A 136 -6.51 -8.69 -2.74
CA LYS A 136 -7.02 -8.51 -1.39
C LYS A 136 -6.24 -9.37 -0.38
N ILE A 137 -5.99 -10.63 -0.72
CA ILE A 137 -5.25 -11.57 0.13
C ILE A 137 -3.82 -11.11 0.33
N TRP A 138 -3.14 -10.68 -0.74
CA TRP A 138 -1.80 -10.10 -0.65
C TRP A 138 -1.74 -8.85 0.23
N ILE A 139 -2.76 -7.98 0.17
CA ILE A 139 -2.86 -6.81 1.06
C ILE A 139 -3.05 -7.24 2.52
N GLN A 140 -3.87 -8.25 2.79
CA GLN A 140 -4.06 -8.79 4.14
C GLN A 140 -2.77 -9.39 4.68
N LEU A 141 -2.10 -10.24 3.89
CA LEU A 141 -0.83 -10.86 4.27
C LEU A 141 0.24 -9.78 4.55
N LEU A 142 0.38 -8.79 3.67
CA LEU A 142 1.33 -7.70 3.88
C LEU A 142 1.04 -6.96 5.20
N LYS A 143 -0.23 -6.65 5.49
CA LYS A 143 -0.63 -5.97 6.74
C LYS A 143 -0.29 -6.78 7.99
N LEU A 144 -0.52 -8.09 7.96
CA LEU A 144 -0.11 -9.00 9.03
C LEU A 144 1.40 -8.88 9.30
N HIS A 145 2.22 -8.91 8.25
CA HIS A 145 3.68 -8.79 8.40
C HIS A 145 4.15 -7.39 8.86
N LEU A 146 3.37 -6.33 8.60
CA LEU A 146 3.65 -5.01 9.18
C LEU A 146 3.45 -4.98 10.70
N GLU A 147 2.46 -5.73 11.22
CA GLU A 147 2.15 -5.83 12.65
C GLU A 147 3.17 -6.71 13.38
N ILE A 148 3.60 -7.81 12.76
CA ILE A 148 4.66 -8.69 13.28
C ILE A 148 5.99 -7.93 13.41
N ASN A 149 6.21 -6.91 12.57
CA ASN A 149 7.37 -6.04 12.61
C ASN A 149 8.71 -6.79 12.42
N ASN A 150 8.69 -7.87 11.63
CA ASN A 150 9.90 -8.55 11.16
C ASN A 150 10.22 -8.09 9.73
N TYR A 151 11.35 -7.39 9.56
CA TYR A 151 11.72 -6.75 8.31
C TYR A 151 11.94 -7.74 7.17
N ASP A 152 12.70 -8.82 7.40
CA ASP A 152 13.07 -9.77 6.36
C ASP A 152 11.83 -10.49 5.81
N LYS A 153 10.93 -10.93 6.71
CA LYS A 153 9.67 -11.57 6.30
C LYS A 153 8.72 -10.59 5.61
N LEU A 154 8.64 -9.36 6.10
CA LEU A 154 7.85 -8.29 5.46
C LEU A 154 8.32 -8.05 4.02
N MET A 155 9.63 -7.92 3.82
CA MET A 155 10.18 -7.66 2.49
C MET A 155 10.03 -8.88 1.57
N ASN A 156 10.15 -10.09 2.09
CA ASN A 156 9.89 -11.31 1.32
C ASN A 156 8.44 -11.34 0.81
N VAL A 157 7.46 -11.13 1.69
CA VAL A 157 6.03 -11.07 1.32
C VAL A 157 5.75 -9.95 0.33
N PHE A 158 6.35 -8.77 0.53
CA PHE A 158 6.20 -7.67 -0.41
C PHE A 158 6.72 -8.03 -1.80
N GLN A 159 7.93 -8.60 -1.89
CA GLN A 159 8.54 -8.97 -3.18
C GLN A 159 7.77 -10.08 -3.89
N GLU A 160 7.37 -11.13 -3.17
CA GLU A 160 6.54 -12.21 -3.73
C GLU A 160 5.17 -11.69 -4.18
N GLY A 161 4.57 -10.77 -3.43
CA GLY A 161 3.32 -10.12 -3.81
C GLY A 161 3.48 -9.25 -5.05
N VAL A 162 4.61 -8.56 -5.21
CA VAL A 162 4.92 -7.79 -6.43
C VAL A 162 5.10 -8.71 -7.64
N ARG A 163 5.83 -9.84 -7.49
CA ARG A 163 6.02 -10.83 -8.55
C ARG A 163 4.70 -11.47 -8.99
N SER A 164 3.84 -11.79 -8.02
CA SER A 164 2.56 -12.45 -8.24
C SER A 164 1.52 -11.52 -8.88
N LEU A 165 1.33 -10.32 -8.32
CA LEU A 165 0.34 -9.35 -8.80
C LEU A 165 0.79 -8.54 -10.02
N LYS A 166 2.09 -8.44 -10.27
CA LYS A 166 2.67 -7.66 -11.37
C LYS A 166 2.16 -6.22 -11.38
N THR A 167 1.51 -5.77 -12.44
CA THR A 167 0.91 -4.43 -12.57
C THR A 167 -0.16 -4.16 -11.50
N ASN A 168 -0.80 -5.19 -10.95
CA ASN A 168 -1.78 -5.05 -9.88
C ASN A 168 -1.14 -4.88 -8.49
N SER A 169 0.19 -4.82 -8.37
CA SER A 169 0.87 -4.69 -7.08
C SER A 169 0.96 -3.25 -6.54
N LEU A 170 0.43 -2.26 -7.26
CA LEU A 170 0.47 -0.84 -6.85
C LEU A 170 -0.03 -0.58 -5.41
N PRO A 171 -1.10 -1.23 -4.90
CA PRO A 171 -1.49 -1.06 -3.51
C PRO A 171 -0.42 -1.52 -2.50
N LEU A 172 0.33 -2.58 -2.81
CA LEU A 172 1.42 -3.06 -1.95
C LEU A 172 2.52 -1.99 -1.86
N TRP A 173 2.94 -1.43 -2.99
CA TRP A 173 3.90 -0.31 -3.06
C TRP A 173 3.46 0.87 -2.19
N ARG A 174 2.19 1.29 -2.31
CA ARG A 174 1.64 2.40 -1.51
C ARG A 174 1.70 2.12 -0.01
N ILE A 175 1.40 0.89 0.39
CA ILE A 175 1.43 0.47 1.79
C ILE A 175 2.87 0.47 2.32
N ILE A 176 3.80 -0.17 1.61
CA ILE A 176 5.18 -0.32 2.09
C ILE A 176 5.92 1.03 2.13
N ILE A 177 5.74 1.90 1.13
CA ILE A 177 6.35 3.24 1.12
C ILE A 177 5.84 4.07 2.31
N ARG A 178 4.52 4.03 2.56
CA ARG A 178 3.93 4.75 3.70
C ARG A 178 4.47 4.25 5.03
N TYR A 179 4.62 2.94 5.18
CA TYR A 179 5.14 2.33 6.40
C TYR A 179 6.62 2.67 6.63
N MET A 180 7.46 2.47 5.62
CA MET A 180 8.90 2.71 5.70
C MET A 180 9.20 4.17 6.03
N ARG A 181 8.42 5.12 5.50
CA ARG A 181 8.64 6.55 5.75
C ARG A 181 8.55 6.91 7.23
N ASN A 182 7.73 6.17 7.99
CA ASN A 182 7.53 6.42 9.41
C ASN A 182 8.45 5.57 10.32
N ARG A 183 8.93 4.41 9.84
CA ARG A 183 9.61 3.40 10.68
C ARG A 183 11.08 3.17 10.32
N ARG A 184 11.42 3.28 9.04
CA ARG A 184 12.73 3.02 8.45
C ARG A 184 13.01 4.02 7.31
N PRO A 185 13.12 5.33 7.62
CA PRO A 185 13.35 6.36 6.62
C PRO A 185 14.66 6.14 5.84
N ASP A 186 15.62 5.43 6.43
CA ASP A 186 16.86 4.98 5.81
C ASP A 186 16.64 4.13 4.55
N MET A 187 15.53 3.38 4.48
CA MET A 187 15.23 2.48 3.36
C MET A 187 14.38 3.13 2.25
N ILE A 188 13.87 4.34 2.47
CA ILE A 188 12.92 4.96 1.55
C ILE A 188 13.55 5.29 0.20
N GLN A 189 14.80 5.74 0.17
CA GLN A 189 15.48 6.04 -1.09
C GLN A 189 15.53 4.79 -1.97
N THR A 190 16.01 3.67 -1.43
CA THR A 190 16.13 2.39 -2.15
C THR A 190 14.78 1.95 -2.70
N LEU A 191 13.71 2.03 -1.89
CA LEU A 191 12.38 1.61 -2.30
C LEU A 191 11.80 2.51 -3.40
N LEU A 192 12.03 3.83 -3.34
CA LEU A 192 11.58 4.77 -4.36
C LEU A 192 12.37 4.60 -5.67
N GLU A 193 13.66 4.27 -5.59
CA GLU A 193 14.50 3.96 -6.74
C GLU A 193 14.06 2.66 -7.43
N GLU A 194 13.90 1.57 -6.66
CA GLU A 194 13.39 0.29 -7.18
C GLU A 194 12.02 0.45 -7.83
N GLY A 195 11.10 1.14 -7.14
CA GLY A 195 9.76 1.38 -7.64
C GLY A 195 9.72 2.29 -8.86
N SER A 196 10.68 3.20 -9.02
CA SER A 196 10.82 4.02 -10.22
C SER A 196 11.34 3.23 -11.42
N ASN A 197 12.20 2.24 -11.21
CA ASN A 197 12.82 1.43 -12.26
C ASN A 197 12.07 0.13 -12.60
N ILE A 198 10.99 -0.20 -11.88
CA ILE A 198 10.21 -1.40 -12.14
C ILE A 198 9.55 -1.39 -13.53
N SER A 199 9.45 -2.57 -14.15
CA SER A 199 8.88 -2.74 -15.49
C SER A 199 7.37 -2.49 -15.59
N TYR A 200 6.68 -2.40 -14.46
CA TYR A 200 5.23 -2.15 -14.42
C TYR A 200 4.95 -0.65 -14.50
N GLU A 201 4.56 -0.19 -15.68
CA GLU A 201 4.42 1.24 -16.00
C GLU A 201 3.54 2.02 -15.03
N ASN A 202 2.38 1.47 -14.65
CA ASN A 202 1.44 2.10 -13.74
C ASN A 202 2.04 2.33 -12.33
N ILE A 203 2.99 1.49 -11.92
CA ILE A 203 3.71 1.61 -10.65
C ILE A 203 4.85 2.61 -10.79
N SER A 204 5.69 2.44 -11.82
CA SER A 204 6.80 3.34 -12.11
C SER A 204 6.33 4.80 -12.24
N LEU A 205 5.29 5.05 -13.04
CA LEU A 205 4.72 6.39 -13.24
C LEU A 205 4.13 7.02 -11.97
N GLU A 206 3.66 6.20 -11.01
CA GLU A 206 3.20 6.68 -9.70
C GLU A 206 4.39 7.04 -8.78
N ILE A 207 5.47 6.27 -8.84
CA ILE A 207 6.59 6.36 -7.89
C ILE A 207 7.60 7.45 -8.29
N ARG A 208 7.94 7.58 -9.58
CA ARG A 208 8.90 8.61 -10.07
C ARG A 208 8.67 10.02 -9.51
N PRO A 209 7.46 10.61 -9.57
CA PRO A 209 7.24 11.95 -9.01
C PRO A 209 7.36 11.97 -7.48
N LYS A 210 7.08 10.86 -6.77
CA LYS A 210 7.30 10.76 -5.31
C LYS A 210 8.79 10.68 -4.99
N TYR A 211 9.57 10.01 -5.83
CA TYR A 211 11.02 9.95 -5.66
C TYR A 211 11.66 11.34 -5.83
N LEU A 212 11.25 12.07 -6.87
CA LEU A 212 11.70 13.45 -7.05
C LEU A 212 11.33 14.33 -5.85
N LYS A 213 10.08 14.28 -5.37
CA LYS A 213 9.63 15.03 -4.18
C LYS A 213 10.45 14.69 -2.93
N TRP A 214 10.72 13.40 -2.71
CA TRP A 214 11.58 12.99 -1.61
C TRP A 214 13.00 13.56 -1.75
N CYS A 215 13.57 13.57 -2.96
CA CYS A 215 14.89 14.17 -3.19
C CYS A 215 14.89 15.67 -2.87
N ILE A 216 13.84 16.40 -3.25
CA ILE A 216 13.68 17.83 -2.93
C ILE A 216 13.57 18.08 -1.43
N GLU A 217 12.84 17.22 -0.71
CA GLU A 217 12.60 17.37 0.73
C GLU A 217 13.84 17.06 1.59
N TYR A 218 14.67 16.10 1.17
CA TYR A 218 15.75 15.56 2.00
C TYR A 218 17.16 15.77 1.44
N LYS A 219 17.31 16.30 0.22
CA LYS A 219 18.59 16.63 -0.39
C LYS A 219 18.58 18.08 -0.87
N ASP A 220 19.51 18.45 -1.74
CA ASP A 220 19.56 19.76 -2.37
C ASP A 220 18.92 19.77 -3.77
N LEU A 221 18.72 20.98 -4.29
CA LEU A 221 18.11 21.21 -5.59
C LEU A 221 18.93 20.63 -6.75
N ASP A 222 20.26 20.62 -6.65
CA ASP A 222 21.13 20.08 -7.69
C ASP A 222 20.99 18.55 -7.78
N ALA A 223 20.88 17.88 -6.64
CA ALA A 223 20.55 16.46 -6.57
C ALA A 223 19.15 16.18 -7.14
N ALA A 224 18.17 17.05 -6.89
CA ALA A 224 16.83 16.91 -7.46
C ALA A 224 16.84 17.08 -8.99
N ARG A 225 17.54 18.07 -9.53
CA ARG A 225 17.73 18.28 -10.98
C ARG A 225 18.42 17.09 -11.64
N LYS A 226 19.49 16.56 -11.00
CA LYS A 226 20.18 15.36 -11.47
C LYS A 226 19.22 14.16 -11.52
N LEU A 227 18.50 13.91 -10.43
CA LEU A 227 17.53 12.82 -10.36
C LEU A 227 16.41 12.98 -11.40
N PHE A 228 15.89 14.19 -11.60
CA PHE A 228 14.91 14.47 -12.65
C PHE A 228 15.43 14.06 -14.03
N ASN A 229 16.68 14.41 -14.36
CA ASN A 229 17.30 14.03 -15.63
C ASN A 229 17.51 12.52 -15.78
N GLU A 230 17.74 11.79 -14.69
CA GLU A 230 17.78 10.31 -14.73
C GLU A 230 16.38 9.71 -14.93
N LEU A 231 15.39 10.20 -14.17
CA LEU A 231 14.02 9.67 -14.19
C LEU A 231 13.25 9.99 -15.48
N LYS A 232 13.58 11.10 -16.16
CA LYS A 232 12.89 11.51 -17.41
C LYS A 232 13.25 10.62 -18.60
N GLU A 233 14.41 9.97 -18.58
CA GLU A 233 14.86 9.06 -19.64
C GLU A 233 14.12 7.71 -19.59
N LEU A 234 13.59 7.35 -18.42
CA LEU A 234 12.83 6.12 -18.22
C LEU A 234 11.54 6.11 -19.05
N LYS A 235 11.21 4.95 -19.63
CA LYS A 235 9.98 4.75 -20.41
C LYS A 235 8.87 4.07 -19.57
N PRO A 236 7.59 4.35 -19.84
CA PRO A 236 7.10 5.45 -20.66
C PRO A 236 7.36 6.83 -20.00
N PRO A 237 7.28 7.94 -20.75
CA PRO A 237 7.45 9.29 -20.19
C PRO A 237 6.41 9.62 -19.11
N CYS A 238 6.81 10.37 -18.08
CA CYS A 238 5.94 10.70 -16.94
C CYS A 238 5.59 12.20 -16.87
N CYS A 239 4.36 12.57 -17.24
CA CYS A 239 3.93 13.98 -17.21
C CYS A 239 4.02 14.60 -15.81
N LYS A 240 3.56 13.86 -14.79
CA LYS A 240 3.60 14.32 -13.39
C LYS A 240 5.03 14.62 -12.90
N LEU A 241 6.05 13.94 -13.44
CA LEU A 241 7.45 14.22 -13.11
C LEU A 241 7.86 15.63 -13.57
N TYR A 242 7.49 16.02 -14.80
CA TYR A 242 7.75 17.36 -15.33
C TYR A 242 7.02 18.43 -14.51
N LEU A 243 5.74 18.22 -14.18
CA LEU A 243 4.97 19.18 -13.41
C LEU A 243 5.54 19.41 -12.00
N VAL A 244 6.07 18.37 -11.36
CA VAL A 244 6.76 18.51 -10.06
C VAL A 244 8.06 19.30 -10.21
N MET A 245 8.84 19.05 -11.27
CA MET A 245 10.07 19.80 -11.50
C MET A 245 9.78 21.28 -11.78
N ILE A 246 8.77 21.56 -12.60
CA ILE A 246 8.33 22.93 -12.91
C ILE A 246 7.91 23.67 -11.65
N SER A 247 7.09 23.06 -10.78
CA SER A 247 6.66 23.71 -9.55
C SER A 247 7.84 24.07 -8.65
N VAL A 248 8.86 23.21 -8.59
CA VAL A 248 10.05 23.44 -7.78
C VAL A 248 10.90 24.57 -8.36
N GLU A 249 11.11 24.60 -9.67
CA GLU A 249 11.88 25.68 -10.31
C GLU A 249 11.21 27.04 -10.11
N LEU A 250 9.87 27.10 -10.12
CA LEU A 250 9.11 28.33 -9.88
C LEU A 250 9.19 28.85 -8.44
N GLU A 251 9.44 27.99 -7.46
CA GLU A 251 9.57 28.39 -6.05
C GLU A 251 10.95 28.99 -5.72
N ILE A 252 11.92 28.90 -6.63
CA ILE A 252 13.28 29.43 -6.43
C ILE A 252 13.27 30.96 -6.54
N LEU A 253 13.93 31.63 -5.58
CA LEU A 253 14.21 33.07 -5.67
C LEU A 253 15.06 33.37 -6.92
N ASP A 254 14.67 34.38 -7.69
CA ASP A 254 15.30 34.70 -8.98
C ASP A 254 15.23 33.53 -10.00
N CYS A 255 14.12 32.80 -10.00
CA CYS A 255 13.80 31.72 -10.95
C CYS A 255 14.20 32.07 -12.40
N ASP A 256 14.97 31.18 -13.04
CA ASP A 256 15.23 31.26 -14.48
C ASP A 256 14.00 30.77 -15.25
N LEU A 257 13.17 31.74 -15.66
CA LEU A 257 12.00 31.50 -16.52
C LEU A 257 12.36 30.79 -17.83
N GLY A 258 13.61 30.90 -18.31
CA GLY A 258 14.09 30.17 -19.48
C GLY A 258 14.14 28.66 -19.24
N THR A 259 14.54 28.23 -18.04
CA THR A 259 14.54 26.82 -17.63
C THR A 259 13.10 26.29 -17.49
N VAL A 260 12.20 27.05 -16.86
CA VAL A 260 10.78 26.68 -16.74
C VAL A 260 10.13 26.50 -18.12
N ARG A 261 10.36 27.43 -19.05
CA ARG A 261 9.87 27.34 -20.44
C ARG A 261 10.35 26.08 -21.15
N LYS A 262 11.64 25.71 -21.01
CA LYS A 262 12.17 24.48 -21.59
C LYS A 262 11.45 23.23 -21.06
N LEU A 263 11.20 23.18 -19.75
CA LEU A 263 10.47 22.06 -19.14
C LEU A 263 9.03 21.97 -19.66
N TYR A 264 8.33 23.09 -19.80
CA TYR A 264 7.00 23.12 -20.41
C TYR A 264 7.02 22.73 -21.88
N ASP A 265 7.97 23.23 -22.66
CA ASP A 265 8.13 22.87 -24.07
C ASP A 265 8.34 21.37 -24.23
N GLU A 266 9.23 20.75 -23.43
CA GLU A 266 9.44 19.29 -23.41
C GLU A 266 8.16 18.54 -23.00
N ALA A 267 7.45 19.00 -21.97
CA ALA A 267 6.20 18.39 -21.52
C ALA A 267 5.10 18.47 -22.61
N CYS A 268 4.95 19.61 -23.29
CA CYS A 268 4.06 19.78 -24.42
C CYS A 268 4.51 18.93 -25.63
N ILE A 269 5.81 18.72 -25.81
CA ILE A 269 6.35 17.82 -26.83
C ILE A 269 5.91 16.37 -26.56
N LEU A 270 6.00 15.90 -25.32
CA LEU A 270 5.73 14.52 -24.96
C LEU A 270 4.25 14.21 -24.75
N PHE A 271 3.49 15.12 -24.13
CA PHE A 271 2.14 14.86 -23.62
C PHE A 271 1.05 15.71 -24.30
N GLY A 272 1.43 16.80 -24.96
CA GLY A 272 0.51 17.82 -25.48
C GLY A 272 -0.40 17.37 -26.63
N ARG A 273 -0.28 16.13 -27.13
CA ARG A 273 -1.23 15.58 -28.11
C ARG A 273 -2.57 15.21 -27.47
N ASN A 274 -2.53 14.61 -26.28
CA ASN A 274 -3.70 13.99 -25.63
C ASN A 274 -4.00 14.62 -24.25
N ASN A 275 -3.27 15.67 -23.88
CA ASN A 275 -3.41 16.34 -22.59
C ASN A 275 -3.51 17.85 -22.83
N ILE A 276 -4.71 18.41 -22.66
CA ILE A 276 -4.92 19.87 -22.75
C ILE A 276 -4.31 20.60 -21.54
N GLY A 277 -4.23 19.93 -20.38
CA GLY A 277 -3.78 20.51 -19.12
C GLY A 277 -2.37 21.06 -19.20
N VAL A 278 -1.43 20.33 -19.83
CA VAL A 278 -0.05 20.80 -19.97
C VAL A 278 0.05 22.13 -20.75
N TRP A 279 -0.81 22.33 -21.74
CA TRP A 279 -0.87 23.59 -22.48
C TRP A 279 -1.51 24.71 -21.66
N LEU A 280 -2.59 24.41 -20.94
CA LEU A 280 -3.29 25.38 -20.09
C LEU A 280 -2.39 25.83 -18.93
N ASP A 281 -1.65 24.92 -18.31
CA ASP A 281 -0.67 25.22 -17.26
C ASP A 281 0.44 26.13 -17.80
N TYR A 282 0.94 25.86 -19.01
CA TYR A 282 1.97 26.69 -19.64
C TYR A 282 1.45 28.10 -19.97
N ILE A 283 0.21 28.20 -20.47
CA ILE A 283 -0.44 29.49 -20.72
C ILE A 283 -0.61 30.28 -19.43
N ARG A 284 -1.06 29.63 -18.35
CA ARG A 284 -1.22 30.26 -17.03
C ARG A 284 0.12 30.81 -16.54
N PHE A 285 1.19 30.02 -16.62
CA PHE A 285 2.55 30.45 -16.28
C PHE A 285 2.97 31.72 -17.04
N GLU A 286 2.79 31.77 -18.36
CA GLU A 286 3.18 32.98 -19.12
C GLU A 286 2.29 34.21 -18.83
N GLN A 287 1.09 34.01 -18.29
CA GLN A 287 0.23 35.10 -17.85
C GLN A 287 0.61 35.66 -16.48
N THR A 288 1.04 34.80 -15.56
CA THR A 288 1.33 35.18 -14.17
C THR A 288 2.79 35.60 -13.99
N ASP A 289 3.73 34.75 -14.40
CA ASP A 289 5.15 34.86 -14.05
C ASP A 289 6.02 35.15 -15.28
N GLY A 290 5.51 34.83 -16.48
CA GLY A 290 6.25 34.91 -17.73
C GLY A 290 5.94 36.16 -18.57
N SER A 291 5.72 35.94 -19.87
CA SER A 291 5.51 36.97 -20.87
C SER A 291 4.19 36.77 -21.61
N LEU A 292 3.28 37.74 -21.45
CA LEU A 292 2.00 37.79 -22.16
C LEU A 292 2.14 37.70 -23.69
N LYS A 293 3.30 38.07 -24.24
CA LYS A 293 3.59 37.97 -25.68
C LYS A 293 3.66 36.53 -26.18
N LEU A 294 3.96 35.57 -25.30
CA LEU A 294 4.11 34.15 -25.65
C LEU A 294 2.79 33.38 -25.58
N VAL A 295 1.79 33.89 -24.85
CA VAL A 295 0.50 33.23 -24.61
C VAL A 295 -0.20 32.83 -25.91
N GLU A 296 -0.31 33.75 -26.87
CA GLU A 296 -0.97 33.46 -28.15
C GLU A 296 -0.22 32.40 -28.96
N SER A 297 1.11 32.46 -28.95
CA SER A 297 1.95 31.46 -29.62
C SER A 297 1.76 30.06 -29.04
N ILE A 298 1.72 29.94 -27.71
CA ILE A 298 1.52 28.67 -27.01
C ILE A 298 0.10 28.12 -27.29
N TYR A 299 -0.92 28.98 -27.23
CA TYR A 299 -2.28 28.62 -27.58
C TYR A 299 -2.39 28.06 -29.00
N SER A 300 -1.81 28.76 -29.99
CA SER A 300 -1.79 28.28 -31.37
C SER A 300 -1.08 26.93 -31.49
N LYS A 301 0.10 26.76 -30.87
CA LYS A 301 0.82 25.48 -30.86
C LYS A 301 -0.03 24.35 -30.28
N GLY A 302 -0.74 24.62 -29.19
CA GLY A 302 -1.67 23.67 -28.55
C GLY A 302 -2.77 23.21 -29.50
N LEU A 303 -3.46 24.15 -30.15
CA LEU A 303 -4.51 23.82 -31.13
C LEU A 303 -4.02 22.94 -32.28
N TRP A 304 -2.81 23.22 -32.78
CA TRP A 304 -2.23 22.43 -33.87
C TRP A 304 -1.90 21.00 -33.43
N LYS A 305 -1.38 20.82 -32.22
CA LYS A 305 -0.89 19.54 -31.74
C LYS A 305 -1.97 18.61 -31.16
N LEU A 306 -2.99 19.19 -30.54
CA LEU A 306 -4.04 18.43 -29.86
C LEU A 306 -4.87 17.60 -30.84
N GLU A 307 -5.31 16.42 -30.38
CA GLU A 307 -6.29 15.61 -31.09
C GLU A 307 -7.60 16.37 -31.29
N GLN A 308 -8.26 16.13 -32.42
CA GLN A 308 -9.40 16.93 -32.87
C GLN A 308 -10.54 16.98 -31.85
N ASN A 309 -10.78 15.89 -31.14
CA ASN A 309 -11.81 15.77 -30.10
C ASN A 309 -11.52 16.61 -28.84
N LEU A 310 -10.26 17.01 -28.61
CA LEU A 310 -9.86 17.81 -27.45
C LEU A 310 -9.82 19.33 -27.74
N ARG A 311 -9.87 19.74 -29.02
CA ARG A 311 -9.68 21.13 -29.42
C ARG A 311 -10.77 22.06 -28.90
N ASN A 312 -12.04 21.65 -28.98
CA ASN A 312 -13.16 22.48 -28.52
C ASN A 312 -13.07 22.75 -27.02
N THR A 313 -12.82 21.71 -26.23
CA THR A 313 -12.59 21.84 -24.78
C THR A 313 -11.39 22.73 -24.48
N PHE A 314 -10.29 22.60 -25.23
CA PHE A 314 -9.13 23.47 -25.06
C PHE A 314 -9.44 24.96 -25.34
N ILE A 315 -10.24 25.26 -26.37
CA ILE A 315 -10.68 26.63 -26.69
C ILE A 315 -11.54 27.21 -25.56
N GLU A 316 -12.49 26.42 -25.07
CA GLU A 316 -13.38 26.81 -23.97
C GLU A 316 -12.57 27.12 -22.69
N GLU A 317 -11.69 26.21 -22.28
CA GLU A 317 -10.85 26.39 -21.10
C GLU A 317 -9.86 27.55 -21.23
N TYR A 318 -9.26 27.75 -22.41
CA TYR A 318 -8.42 28.92 -22.67
C TYR A 318 -9.18 30.24 -22.51
N ASN A 319 -10.41 30.30 -23.04
CA ASN A 319 -11.26 31.49 -22.90
C ASN A 319 -11.65 31.75 -21.44
N ASN A 320 -11.87 30.70 -20.65
CA ASN A 320 -12.11 30.81 -19.21
C ASN A 320 -10.89 31.41 -18.49
N ILE A 321 -9.69 30.86 -18.73
CA ILE A 321 -8.44 31.38 -18.16
C ILE A 321 -8.23 32.86 -18.53
N LYS A 322 -8.48 33.23 -19.79
CA LYS A 322 -8.37 34.62 -20.26
C LYS A 322 -9.35 35.56 -19.55
N ARG A 323 -10.56 35.08 -19.22
CA ARG A 323 -11.56 35.85 -18.47
C ARG A 323 -11.17 35.99 -17.00
N GLU A 324 -10.78 34.90 -16.35
CA GLU A 324 -10.27 34.91 -14.96
C GLU A 324 -9.08 35.86 -14.78
N PHE A 325 -8.14 35.85 -15.72
CA PHE A 325 -6.98 36.74 -15.69
C PHE A 325 -7.38 38.22 -15.80
N LYS A 326 -8.35 38.56 -16.65
CA LYS A 326 -8.87 39.93 -16.77
C LYS A 326 -9.59 40.41 -15.52
N GLU A 327 -10.38 39.53 -14.90
CA GLU A 327 -11.08 39.83 -13.65
C GLU A 327 -10.09 40.11 -12.51
N LYS A 328 -9.00 39.34 -12.41
CA LYS A 328 -7.91 39.60 -11.45
C LYS A 328 -7.24 40.96 -11.67
N LEU A 329 -6.89 41.27 -12.91
CA LEU A 329 -6.27 42.56 -13.26
C LEU A 329 -7.19 43.74 -12.92
N GLY A 330 -8.50 43.62 -13.16
CA GLY A 330 -9.48 44.65 -12.86
C GLY A 330 -9.70 44.92 -11.37
N ASN A 331 -9.43 43.92 -10.52
CA ASN A 331 -9.56 44.04 -9.06
C ASN A 331 -8.29 44.55 -8.36
N GLU A 332 -7.12 44.53 -9.04
CA GLU A 332 -5.83 44.98 -8.50
C GLU A 332 -5.50 46.46 -8.80
N ILE A 333 -6.35 47.18 -9.56
CA ILE A 333 -6.17 48.61 -9.80
C ILE A 333 -6.57 49.38 -8.53
N ILE A 334 -5.60 49.65 -7.66
CA ILE A 334 -5.72 50.67 -6.61
C ILE A 334 -5.73 52.03 -7.31
N VAL A 335 -6.83 52.78 -7.12
CA VAL A 335 -6.92 54.19 -7.47
C VAL A 335 -5.85 54.93 -6.66
N ILE A 336 -4.84 55.46 -7.34
CA ILE A 336 -3.94 56.46 -6.75
C ILE A 336 -4.66 57.79 -6.93
N ASP A 337 -5.28 58.30 -5.87
CA ASP A 337 -5.77 59.67 -5.83
C ASP A 337 -4.56 60.62 -5.81
N ASP A 338 -4.58 61.61 -6.72
CA ASP A 338 -3.57 62.67 -6.88
C ASP A 338 -3.45 63.60 -5.66
#